data_AF-A0ABD0YMB9-F1
#
_entry.id   AF-A0ABD0YMB9-F1
#
_cell.length_a   1.000
_cell.length_b   1.000
_cell.length_c   1.000
_cell.angle_alpha   90.00
_cell.angle_beta   90.00
_cell.angle_gamma   90.00
#
_symmetry.space_group_name_H-M   'P 1'
#
loop_
_entity.id
_entity.type
_entity.pdbx_description
1 polymer ?
#
loop_
_entity_poly.entity_id
_entity_poly.type
_entity_poly.pdbx_seq_one_letter_code
_entity_poly.pdbx_strand_id
1 'polypeptide(L)'
;MHTLYTHLKIYMSLFFCVFRSDFSDNENINLEVDFYIPKVLIKGNYKVDGIIAEFAVNGKGPYNISMTDVQGTLKINGHVIKEDEVEYFRVHKVSMQPDVGNMSIYFANLVNGNPELSAIAVTFFNQFWRVIYPEILPYADETFDKVLRNLINQATLKIPYNQLIPE
;
A
#
# COMPACT_ATOMS: atom_id res chain seq x y z
N MET A 1 17.64 0.18 -7.06
CA MET A 1 16.55 0.41 -8.02
C MET A 1 15.74 1.60 -7.52
N HIS A 2 15.61 2.67 -8.29
CA HIS A 2 14.81 3.84 -7.91
C HIS A 2 13.49 3.81 -8.67
N THR A 3 12.40 3.59 -7.96
CA THR A 3 11.05 3.63 -8.52
C THR A 3 10.34 4.88 -8.02
N LEU A 4 9.93 5.74 -8.94
CA LEU A 4 9.15 6.94 -8.63
C LEU A 4 7.72 6.74 -9.13
N TYR A 5 6.77 6.89 -8.21
CA TYR A 5 5.34 6.90 -8.52
C TYR A 5 4.83 8.34 -8.48
N THR A 6 4.21 8.80 -9.56
CA THR A 6 3.63 10.15 -9.66
C THR A 6 2.16 10.05 -10.06
N HIS A 7 1.31 10.89 -9.46
CA HIS A 7 -0.15 10.91 -9.69
C HIS A 7 -0.90 9.61 -9.35
N LEU A 8 -0.55 9.00 -8.21
CA LEU A 8 -1.26 7.85 -7.68
C LEU A 8 -2.73 8.21 -7.38
N LYS A 9 -3.67 7.49 -7.99
CA LYS A 9 -5.10 7.53 -7.68
C LYS A 9 -5.57 6.13 -7.33
N ILE A 10 -6.26 6.03 -6.21
CA ILE A 10 -6.83 4.77 -5.72
C ILE A 10 -8.34 4.93 -5.68
N TYR A 11 -9.05 4.05 -6.38
CA TYR A 11 -10.50 3.96 -6.36
C TYR A 11 -10.87 2.66 -5.64
N MET A 12 -11.54 2.76 -4.50
CA MET A 12 -12.02 1.62 -3.74
C MET A 12 -13.30 1.98 -2.97
N SER A 13 -14.05 0.95 -2.60
CA SER A 13 -15.05 1.01 -1.53
C SER A 13 -14.59 0.08 -0.43
N LEU A 14 -14.36 0.63 0.76
CA LEU A 14 -13.76 -0.08 1.89
C LEU A 14 -14.86 -0.51 2.86
N PHE A 15 -14.88 -1.79 3.21
CA PHE A 15 -15.68 -2.31 4.31
C PHE A 15 -14.74 -2.68 5.46
N PHE A 16 -14.95 -2.06 6.61
CA PHE A 16 -14.32 -2.47 7.86
C PHE A 16 -15.21 -3.47 8.57
N CYS A 17 -14.64 -4.58 9.00
CA CYS A 17 -15.42 -5.65 9.64
C CYS A 17 -15.13 -5.71 11.14
N VAL A 18 -13.84 -5.71 11.52
CA VAL A 18 -13.42 -5.86 12.91
C VAL A 18 -12.26 -4.91 13.22
N PHE A 19 -12.41 -4.15 14.31
CA PHE A 19 -11.36 -3.31 14.87
C PHE A 19 -10.89 -3.91 16.19
N ARG A 20 -9.58 -4.10 16.34
CA ARG A 20 -8.94 -4.55 17.58
C ARG A 20 -7.91 -3.52 17.98
N SER A 21 -7.85 -3.17 19.26
CA SER A 21 -6.93 -2.17 19.78
C SER A 21 -6.43 -2.56 21.15
N ASP A 22 -5.15 -2.34 21.39
CA ASP A 22 -4.53 -2.38 22.71
C ASP A 22 -3.97 -0.99 23.05
N PHE A 23 -4.60 -0.34 24.03
CA PHE A 23 -4.22 0.98 24.55
C PHE A 23 -3.64 0.89 25.97
N SER A 24 -3.24 -0.31 26.42
CA SER A 24 -2.72 -0.52 27.78
C SER A 24 -1.33 0.11 28.01
N ASP A 25 -0.55 0.28 26.94
CA ASP A 25 0.77 0.88 26.95
C ASP A 25 0.82 2.06 25.96
N ASN A 26 0.90 3.29 26.49
CA ASN A 26 0.98 4.51 25.69
C ASN A 26 2.28 4.61 24.86
N GLU A 27 3.32 3.85 25.20
CA GLU A 27 4.56 3.78 24.41
C GLU A 27 4.46 2.75 23.28
N ASN A 28 3.54 1.79 23.36
CA ASN A 28 3.40 0.68 22.41
C ASN A 28 1.92 0.37 22.10
N ILE A 29 1.27 1.27 21.37
CA ILE A 29 -0.11 1.07 20.93
C ILE A 29 -0.13 0.25 19.65
N ASN A 30 -0.91 -0.84 19.66
CA ASN A 30 -1.13 -1.70 18.50
C ASN A 30 -2.61 -1.68 18.12
N LEU A 31 -2.89 -1.31 16.87
CA LEU A 31 -4.23 -1.34 16.29
C LEU A 31 -4.24 -2.32 15.12
N GLU A 32 -5.27 -3.14 15.05
CA GLU A 32 -5.52 -4.05 13.94
C GLU A 32 -6.91 -3.78 13.36
N VAL A 33 -6.98 -3.62 12.05
CA VAL A 33 -8.22 -3.37 11.33
C VAL A 33 -8.39 -4.41 10.23
N ASP A 34 -9.37 -5.28 10.38
CA ASP A 34 -9.75 -6.22 9.34
C ASP A 34 -10.56 -5.50 8.26
N PHE A 35 -10.13 -5.64 7.02
CA PHE A 35 -10.75 -5.00 5.87
C PHE A 35 -11.12 -6.01 4.79
N TYR A 36 -12.20 -5.68 4.08
CA TYR A 36 -12.57 -6.30 2.81
C TYR A 36 -12.87 -5.22 1.77
N ILE A 37 -12.32 -5.40 0.58
CA ILE A 37 -12.45 -4.48 -0.54
C ILE A 37 -12.88 -5.32 -1.76
N PRO A 38 -14.15 -5.25 -2.18
CA PRO A 38 -14.65 -6.03 -3.32
C PRO A 38 -13.90 -5.71 -4.61
N LYS A 39 -13.52 -4.45 -4.80
CA LYS A 39 -12.79 -3.98 -5.97
C LYS A 39 -11.92 -2.78 -5.63
N VAL A 40 -10.66 -2.84 -6.07
CA VAL A 40 -9.73 -1.70 -6.04
C VAL A 40 -9.10 -1.51 -7.40
N LEU A 41 -9.02 -0.25 -7.81
CA LEU A 41 -8.35 0.18 -9.03
C LEU A 41 -7.31 1.23 -8.67
N ILE A 42 -6.05 0.88 -8.91
CA ILE A 42 -4.91 1.77 -8.73
C ILE A 42 -4.48 2.25 -10.10
N LYS A 43 -4.32 3.56 -10.25
CA LYS A 43 -3.81 4.20 -11.47
C LYS A 43 -2.70 5.18 -11.11
N GLY A 44 -1.73 5.32 -11.99
CA GLY A 44 -0.70 6.33 -11.83
C GLY A 44 0.28 6.32 -12.99
N ASN A 45 1.34 7.10 -12.83
CA ASN A 45 2.50 7.02 -13.70
C ASN A 45 3.67 6.45 -12.91
N TYR A 46 4.43 5.57 -13.55
CA TYR A 46 5.64 5.00 -12.98
C TYR A 46 6.84 5.47 -13.80
N LYS A 47 7.97 5.60 -13.11
CA LYS A 47 9.30 5.65 -13.71
C LYS A 47 10.20 4.70 -12.95
N VAL A 48 10.77 3.74 -13.67
CA VAL A 48 11.73 2.77 -13.15
C VAL A 48 13.03 2.93 -13.92
N ASP A 49 14.09 3.23 -13.19
CA ASP A 49 15.46 3.18 -13.68
C ASP A 49 16.21 2.11 -12.87
N GLY A 50 16.54 0.98 -13.50
CA GLY A 50 17.25 -0.12 -12.83
C GLY A 50 17.55 -1.32 -13.71
N ILE A 51 18.01 -2.40 -13.08
CA ILE A 51 18.25 -3.69 -13.72
C ILE A 51 17.32 -4.69 -13.02
N ILE A 52 16.51 -5.41 -13.79
CA ILE A 52 15.70 -6.54 -13.31
C ILE A 52 16.28 -7.80 -13.95
N ALA A 53 16.82 -8.70 -13.11
CA ALA A 53 17.66 -9.82 -13.53
C ALA A 53 18.84 -9.36 -14.41
N GLU A 54 18.81 -9.63 -15.71
CA GLU A 54 19.85 -9.24 -16.68
C GLU A 54 19.41 -8.09 -17.61
N PHE A 55 18.17 -7.60 -17.47
CA PHE A 55 17.61 -6.61 -18.37
C PHE A 55 17.68 -5.21 -17.75
N ALA A 56 18.28 -4.27 -18.49
CA ALA A 56 18.20 -2.86 -18.17
C ALA A 56 16.76 -2.36 -18.40
N VAL A 57 16.08 -1.99 -17.32
CA VAL A 57 14.71 -1.49 -17.32
C VAL A 57 14.76 0.03 -17.14
N ASN A 58 14.40 0.75 -18.21
CA ASN A 58 14.19 2.20 -18.21
C ASN A 58 12.72 2.48 -18.58
N GLY A 59 11.80 1.91 -17.79
CA GLY A 59 10.37 1.94 -18.08
C GLY A 59 9.74 3.21 -17.55
N LYS A 60 8.93 3.89 -18.38
CA LYS A 60 8.11 5.02 -17.94
C LYS A 60 6.78 5.04 -18.66
N GLY A 61 5.71 5.28 -17.91
CA GLY A 61 4.39 5.41 -18.51
C GLY A 61 3.25 5.30 -17.51
N PRO A 62 2.00 5.36 -18.01
CA PRO A 62 0.84 5.04 -17.20
C PRO A 62 0.83 3.57 -16.83
N TYR A 63 0.33 3.28 -15.63
CA TYR A 63 0.01 1.94 -15.20
C TYR A 63 -1.38 1.89 -14.59
N ASN A 64 -1.97 0.70 -14.61
CA ASN A 64 -3.14 0.38 -13.81
C ASN A 64 -3.01 -1.01 -13.19
N ILE A 65 -3.56 -1.15 -12.00
CA ILE A 65 -3.65 -2.41 -11.26
C ILE A 65 -5.10 -2.53 -10.81
N SER A 66 -5.76 -3.60 -11.22
CA SER A 66 -7.12 -3.94 -10.79
C SER A 66 -7.05 -5.18 -9.92
N MET A 67 -7.65 -5.11 -8.74
CA MET A 67 -7.80 -6.27 -7.86
C MET A 67 -9.25 -6.41 -7.42
N THR A 68 -9.69 -7.65 -7.20
CA THR A 68 -11.00 -7.97 -6.62
C THR A 68 -10.85 -8.90 -5.44
N ASP A 69 -11.82 -8.83 -4.54
CA ASP A 69 -11.89 -9.64 -3.32
C ASP A 69 -10.60 -9.54 -2.50
N VAL A 70 -10.19 -8.31 -2.22
CA VAL A 70 -8.99 -8.02 -1.43
C VAL A 70 -9.38 -8.00 0.04
N GLN A 71 -8.70 -8.80 0.86
CA GLN A 71 -8.96 -8.87 2.28
C GLN A 71 -7.65 -8.94 3.07
N GLY A 72 -7.68 -8.51 4.32
CA GLY A 72 -6.53 -8.65 5.19
C GLY A 72 -6.69 -7.86 6.48
N THR A 73 -5.61 -7.82 7.24
CA THR A 73 -5.53 -7.05 8.47
C THR A 73 -4.49 -5.95 8.30
N LEU A 74 -4.94 -4.71 8.47
CA LEU A 74 -4.06 -3.55 8.57
C LEU A 74 -3.55 -3.45 10.00
N LYS A 75 -2.23 -3.49 10.18
CA LYS A 75 -1.59 -3.32 11.49
C LYS A 75 -0.98 -1.93 11.59
N ILE A 76 -1.30 -1.22 12.65
CA ILE A 76 -0.82 0.14 12.92
C ILE A 76 -0.15 0.12 14.28
N ASN A 77 1.12 0.49 14.31
CA ASN A 77 1.90 0.63 15.53
C ASN A 77 2.29 2.10 15.73
N GLY A 78 2.14 2.58 16.95
CA GLY A 78 2.45 3.94 17.33
C GLY A 78 2.53 4.12 18.84
N HIS A 79 2.59 5.38 19.25
CA HIS A 79 2.69 5.80 20.64
C HIS A 79 2.01 7.16 20.82
N VAL A 80 1.72 7.50 22.07
CA VAL A 80 1.23 8.83 22.44
C VAL A 80 2.41 9.79 22.52
N ILE A 81 2.24 10.97 21.94
CA ILE A 81 3.17 12.09 22.06
C ILE A 81 2.48 13.24 22.78
N LYS A 82 3.25 14.15 23.36
CA LYS A 82 2.73 15.39 23.96
C LYS A 82 3.27 16.61 23.21
N GLU A 83 2.38 17.46 22.71
CA GLU A 83 2.68 18.73 22.05
C GLU A 83 1.78 19.82 22.66
N ASP A 84 2.36 20.90 23.19
CA ASP A 84 1.63 22.03 23.83
C ASP A 84 0.59 21.58 24.88
N GLU A 85 0.99 20.65 25.74
CA GLU A 85 0.14 20.01 26.77
C GLU A 85 -0.99 19.12 26.26
N VAL A 86 -1.16 18.98 24.94
CA VAL A 86 -2.13 18.09 24.31
C VAL A 86 -1.45 16.78 23.88
N GLU A 87 -2.10 15.66 24.15
CA GLU A 87 -1.64 14.35 23.73
C GLU A 87 -2.17 13.99 22.35
N TYR A 88 -1.34 13.39 21.50
CA TYR A 88 -1.72 12.94 20.14
C TYR A 88 -1.20 11.53 19.87
N PHE A 89 -1.88 10.79 19.00
CA PHE A 89 -1.39 9.49 18.54
C PHE A 89 -0.47 9.65 17.33
N ARG A 90 0.81 9.27 17.49
CA ARG A 90 1.79 9.26 16.40
C ARG A 90 2.07 7.83 15.95
N VAL A 91 1.75 7.58 14.67
CA VAL A 91 2.00 6.30 13.99
C VAL A 91 3.44 6.23 13.50
N HIS A 92 4.11 5.12 13.84
CA HIS A 92 5.48 4.82 13.46
C HIS A 92 5.59 3.80 12.33
N LYS A 93 4.67 2.83 12.31
CA LYS A 93 4.68 1.75 11.34
C LYS A 93 3.26 1.38 10.96
N VAL A 94 3.05 1.18 9.68
CA VAL A 94 1.87 0.51 9.14
C VAL A 94 2.34 -0.71 8.35
N SER A 95 1.66 -1.84 8.48
CA SER A 95 1.92 -3.02 7.66
C SER A 95 0.63 -3.75 7.30
N MET A 96 0.62 -4.37 6.12
CA MET A 96 -0.46 -5.25 5.70
C MET A 96 0.03 -6.25 4.65
N GLN A 97 -0.52 -7.46 4.72
CA GLN A 97 -0.31 -8.51 3.72
C GLN A 97 -1.67 -8.96 3.20
N PRO A 98 -2.25 -8.25 2.22
CA PRO A 98 -3.58 -8.56 1.75
C PRO A 98 -3.59 -9.87 0.95
N ASP A 99 -4.61 -10.69 1.19
CA ASP A 99 -5.00 -11.76 0.28
C ASP A 99 -5.87 -11.17 -0.84
N VAL A 100 -5.70 -11.68 -2.06
CA VAL A 100 -6.30 -11.12 -3.27
C VAL A 100 -6.98 -12.24 -4.06
N GLY A 101 -8.29 -12.11 -4.30
CA GLY A 101 -9.03 -13.08 -5.09
C GLY A 101 -8.64 -13.08 -6.56
N ASN A 102 -8.55 -11.89 -7.19
CA ASN A 102 -8.08 -11.74 -8.57
C ASN A 102 -7.25 -10.47 -8.77
N MET A 103 -6.28 -10.52 -9.68
CA MET A 103 -5.41 -9.39 -10.03
C MET A 103 -5.19 -9.31 -11.53
N SER A 104 -5.22 -8.09 -12.06
CA SER A 104 -4.71 -7.79 -13.40
C SER A 104 -3.95 -6.47 -13.39
N ILE A 105 -2.85 -6.44 -14.14
CA ILE A 105 -2.01 -5.26 -14.29
C ILE A 105 -1.92 -4.85 -15.76
N TYR A 106 -1.61 -3.57 -15.93
CA TYR A 106 -1.15 -2.99 -17.17
C TYR A 106 -0.07 -1.97 -16.87
N PHE A 107 1.03 -2.04 -17.60
CA PHE A 107 2.10 -1.07 -17.55
C PHE A 107 2.50 -0.73 -18.99
N ALA A 108 2.39 0.53 -19.36
CA ALA A 108 2.87 1.00 -20.66
C ALA A 108 4.41 1.09 -20.65
N ASN A 109 5.07 0.66 -21.72
CA ASN A 109 6.51 0.81 -21.94
C ASN A 109 7.40 0.26 -20.80
N LEU A 110 7.12 -0.95 -20.31
CA LEU A 110 7.98 -1.63 -19.32
C LEU A 110 9.41 -1.79 -19.86
N VAL A 111 9.54 -2.17 -21.13
CA VAL A 111 10.82 -2.31 -21.83
C VAL A 111 10.94 -1.15 -22.81
N ASN A 112 11.90 -0.25 -22.53
CA ASN A 112 12.10 0.95 -23.33
C ASN A 112 12.44 0.58 -24.78
N GLY A 113 11.75 1.20 -25.74
CA GLY A 113 11.96 0.95 -27.17
C GLY A 113 11.48 -0.42 -27.68
N ASN A 114 10.88 -1.26 -26.84
CA ASN A 114 10.34 -2.56 -27.26
C ASN A 114 8.91 -2.80 -26.71
N PRO A 115 7.88 -2.38 -27.46
CA PRO A 115 6.48 -2.55 -27.05
C PRO A 115 6.05 -4.02 -27.06
N GLU A 116 6.63 -4.87 -27.92
CA GLU A 116 6.33 -6.31 -27.96
C GLU A 116 6.79 -7.00 -26.69
N LEU A 117 8.04 -6.76 -26.26
CA LEU A 117 8.55 -7.29 -24.98
C LEU A 117 7.76 -6.75 -23.79
N SER A 118 7.33 -5.49 -23.84
CA SER A 118 6.46 -4.92 -22.81
C SER A 118 5.11 -5.66 -22.73
N ALA A 119 4.49 -5.96 -23.87
CA ALA A 119 3.23 -6.70 -23.93
C ALA A 119 3.39 -8.14 -23.45
N ILE A 120 4.50 -8.81 -23.81
CA ILE A 120 4.84 -10.15 -23.32
C ILE A 120 5.00 -10.14 -21.80
N ALA A 121 5.73 -9.18 -21.24
CA ALA A 121 5.93 -9.07 -19.79
C ALA A 121 4.61 -8.85 -19.03
N VAL A 122 3.74 -7.96 -19.53
CA VAL A 122 2.40 -7.75 -18.94
C VAL A 122 1.56 -9.02 -19.02
N THR A 123 1.58 -9.73 -20.15
CA THR A 123 0.84 -10.98 -20.34
C THR A 123 1.34 -12.06 -19.40
N PHE A 124 2.66 -12.23 -19.30
CA PHE A 124 3.30 -13.16 -18.38
C PHE A 124 2.89 -12.87 -16.93
N PHE A 125 2.97 -11.60 -16.50
CA PHE A 125 2.55 -11.25 -15.15
C PHE A 125 1.07 -11.58 -14.92
N ASN A 126 0.18 -11.19 -15.83
CA ASN A 126 -1.26 -11.46 -15.71
C ASN A 126 -1.58 -12.97 -15.71
N GLN A 127 -0.79 -13.80 -16.38
CA GLN A 127 -0.96 -15.25 -16.39
C GLN A 127 -0.47 -15.90 -15.09
N PHE A 128 0.63 -15.39 -14.51
CA PHE A 128 1.32 -15.99 -13.37
C PHE A 128 1.24 -15.15 -12.09
N TRP A 129 0.30 -14.20 -12.00
CA TRP A 129 0.24 -13.23 -10.90
C TRP A 129 0.13 -13.91 -9.54
N ARG A 130 -0.53 -15.08 -9.44
CA ARG A 130 -0.65 -15.82 -8.17
C ARG A 130 0.69 -16.29 -7.61
N VAL A 131 1.65 -16.57 -8.49
CA VAL A 131 3.01 -16.98 -8.11
C VAL A 131 3.89 -15.76 -7.86
N ILE A 132 3.69 -14.69 -8.64
CA ILE A 132 4.53 -13.48 -8.56
C ILE A 132 4.11 -12.57 -7.39
N TYR A 133 2.81 -12.51 -7.07
CA TYR A 133 2.25 -11.59 -6.07
C TYR A 133 2.90 -11.73 -4.68
N PRO A 134 3.08 -12.95 -4.12
CA PRO A 134 3.73 -13.12 -2.82
C PRO A 134 5.18 -12.59 -2.80
N GLU A 135 5.92 -12.71 -3.90
CA GLU A 135 7.31 -12.25 -4.01
C GLU A 135 7.42 -10.72 -4.07
N ILE A 136 6.43 -10.04 -4.65
CA ILE A 136 6.40 -8.57 -4.75
C ILE A 136 5.81 -7.91 -3.50
N LEU A 137 5.03 -8.65 -2.70
CA LEU A 137 4.29 -8.12 -1.56
C LEU A 137 5.18 -7.43 -0.51
N PRO A 138 6.37 -7.95 -0.14
CA PRO A 138 7.26 -7.26 0.80
C PRO A 138 7.68 -5.86 0.32
N TYR A 139 7.90 -5.68 -0.98
CA TYR A 139 8.25 -4.39 -1.57
C TYR A 139 7.05 -3.42 -1.61
N ALA A 140 5.84 -3.97 -1.79
CA ALA A 140 4.61 -3.21 -1.72
C ALA A 140 4.32 -2.75 -0.27
N ASP A 141 4.60 -3.58 0.74
CA ASP A 141 4.41 -3.25 2.16
C ASP A 141 5.19 -2.00 2.58
N GLU A 142 6.44 -1.83 2.13
CA GLU A 142 7.19 -0.60 2.38
C GLU A 142 6.54 0.65 1.78
N THR A 143 5.91 0.49 0.62
CA THR A 143 5.20 1.59 -0.05
C THR A 143 3.89 1.89 0.68
N PHE A 144 3.17 0.85 1.10
CA PHE A 144 1.96 0.98 1.91
C PHE A 144 2.25 1.67 3.24
N ASP A 145 3.31 1.27 3.95
CA ASP A 145 3.75 1.92 5.18
C ASP A 145 3.95 3.42 4.98
N LYS A 146 4.77 3.81 4.00
CA LYS A 146 5.05 5.23 3.72
C LYS A 146 3.79 6.02 3.40
N VAL A 147 2.92 5.49 2.55
CA VAL A 147 1.71 6.20 2.10
C VAL A 147 0.67 6.29 3.23
N LEU A 148 0.34 5.16 3.86
CA LEU A 148 -0.70 5.07 4.88
C LEU A 148 -0.26 5.75 6.17
N ARG A 149 0.99 5.58 6.62
CA ARG A 149 1.49 6.27 7.83
C ARG A 149 1.42 7.78 7.67
N ASN A 150 1.80 8.32 6.51
CA ASN A 150 1.68 9.75 6.25
C ASN A 150 0.22 10.21 6.25
N LEU A 151 -0.68 9.45 5.63
CA LEU A 151 -2.11 9.76 5.60
C LEU A 151 -2.73 9.73 7.01
N ILE A 152 -2.43 8.68 7.79
CA ILE A 152 -2.97 8.51 9.14
C ILE A 152 -2.44 9.61 10.06
N ASN A 153 -1.12 9.89 10.05
CA ASN A 153 -0.55 10.96 10.86
C ASN A 153 -1.10 12.35 10.50
N GLN A 154 -1.46 12.62 9.24
CA GLN A 154 -2.12 13.89 8.86
C GLN A 154 -3.48 14.09 9.55
N ALA A 155 -4.12 13.00 9.98
CA ALA A 155 -5.37 13.01 10.73
C ALA A 155 -5.12 12.91 12.24
N THR A 156 -4.38 11.91 12.72
CA THR A 156 -4.23 11.60 14.15
C THR A 156 -3.42 12.65 14.92
N LEU A 157 -2.56 13.43 14.25
CA LEU A 157 -1.82 14.54 14.87
C LEU A 157 -2.63 15.85 14.91
N LYS A 158 -3.90 15.83 14.49
CA LYS A 158 -4.83 16.98 14.60
C LYS A 158 -5.95 16.73 15.58
N ILE A 159 -6.09 15.51 16.08
CA ILE A 159 -7.17 15.09 16.95
C ILE A 159 -6.52 14.66 18.27
N PRO A 160 -6.88 15.32 19.40
CA PRO A 160 -6.40 14.92 20.71
C PRO A 160 -6.62 13.43 20.99
N TYR A 161 -5.64 12.76 21.59
CA TYR A 161 -5.65 11.31 21.80
C TYR A 161 -6.87 10.84 22.59
N ASN A 162 -7.29 11.60 23.61
CA ASN A 162 -8.49 11.32 24.40
C ASN A 162 -9.80 11.34 23.58
N GLN A 163 -9.82 11.92 22.38
CA GLN A 163 -10.96 11.89 21.47
C GLN A 163 -10.89 10.73 20.47
N LEU A 164 -9.75 10.04 20.38
CA LEU A 164 -9.55 8.90 19.47
C LEU A 164 -9.89 7.56 20.13
N ILE A 165 -9.78 7.47 21.45
CA ILE A 165 -10.05 6.25 22.22
C ILE A 165 -11.53 6.20 22.67
N PRO A 166 -12.20 5.03 22.56
CA PRO A 166 -13.48 4.80 23.22
C PRO A 166 -13.31 4.86 24.75
N GLU A 167 -14.35 5.35 25.46
CA GLU A 167 -14.43 5.26 26.93
C GLU A 167 -14.46 3.80 27.44
#